data_AF-A0A7S4HG61-F1
#
_entry.id   AF-A0A7S4HG61-F1
#
_cell.length_a   1.000
_cell.length_b   1.000
_cell.length_c   1.000
_cell.angle_alpha   90.00
_cell.angle_beta   90.00
_cell.angle_gamma   90.00
#
_symmetry.space_group_name_H-M   'P 1'
#
loop_
_entity.id
_entity.type
_entity.pdbx_description
1 polymer ?
#
loop_
_entity_poly.entity_id
_entity_poly.type
_entity_poly.pdbx_seq_one_letter_code
_entity_poly.pdbx_strand_id
1 'polypeptide(L)'
;EKGNALQACVATILGTPLSDVPNFIAQPEGYWQSMLVHAATLGLGMVKVQLADGRLQFPSQPGTLCVLRGTSPRGPHGHVVVAVVANDGTTLSPVHDPHPDGGFLSGAGEWAAMYTCPRPASTA
;
A
#
# COMPACT_ATOMS: atom_id res chain seq x y z
N GLU A 1 3.74 -18.40 -6.38
CA GLU A 1 4.82 -17.80 -5.56
C GLU A 1 4.30 -17.54 -4.15
N LYS A 2 5.13 -17.67 -3.11
CA LYS A 2 4.70 -17.42 -1.73
C LYS A 2 4.94 -15.94 -1.37
N GLY A 3 3.89 -15.19 -1.03
CA GLY A 3 4.00 -13.91 -0.33
C GLY A 3 4.34 -12.67 -1.15
N ASN A 4 4.06 -12.63 -2.46
CA ASN A 4 4.37 -11.49 -3.34
C ASN A 4 3.28 -10.41 -3.40
N ALA A 5 2.18 -10.51 -2.64
CA ALA A 5 1.09 -9.53 -2.68
C ALA A 5 1.56 -8.09 -2.41
N LEU A 6 2.45 -7.92 -1.42
CA LEU A 6 3.01 -6.60 -1.10
C LEU A 6 3.90 -6.04 -2.22
N GLN A 7 4.70 -6.90 -2.86
CA GLN A 7 5.53 -6.57 -4.02
C GLN A 7 4.64 -6.10 -5.18
N ALA A 8 3.55 -6.82 -5.46
CA ALA A 8 2.60 -6.48 -6.52
C ALA A 8 1.83 -5.18 -6.26
N CYS A 9 1.43 -4.91 -5.02
CA CYS A 9 0.84 -3.61 -4.65
C CYS A 9 1.81 -2.46 -4.89
N VAL A 10 3.07 -2.61 -4.48
CA VAL A 10 4.10 -1.57 -4.70
C VAL A 10 4.36 -1.35 -6.19
N ALA A 11 4.51 -2.43 -6.97
CA ALA A 11 4.68 -2.34 -8.42
C ALA A 11 3.53 -1.57 -9.08
N THR A 12 2.29 -1.85 -8.66
CA THR A 12 1.09 -1.13 -9.14
C THR A 12 1.13 0.34 -8.78
N ILE A 13 1.44 0.69 -7.52
CA ILE A 13 1.48 2.09 -7.05
C ILE A 13 2.55 2.90 -7.79
N LEU A 14 3.70 2.30 -8.02
CA LEU A 14 4.82 2.94 -8.71
C LEU A 14 4.71 2.89 -10.23
N GLY A 15 3.76 2.14 -10.79
CA GLY A 15 3.63 1.94 -12.23
C GLY A 15 4.84 1.25 -12.86
N THR A 16 5.47 0.32 -12.14
CA THR A 16 6.69 -0.38 -12.57
C THR A 16 6.46 -1.89 -12.70
N PRO A 17 7.30 -2.60 -13.49
CA PRO A 17 7.26 -4.06 -13.55
C PRO A 17 7.47 -4.72 -12.18
N LEU A 18 6.82 -5.87 -11.94
CA LEU A 18 6.96 -6.62 -10.70
C LEU A 18 8.42 -7.02 -10.39
N SER A 19 9.21 -7.30 -11.44
CA SER A 19 10.63 -7.65 -11.34
C SER A 19 11.50 -6.56 -10.74
N ASP A 20 11.04 -5.30 -10.82
CA ASP A 20 11.82 -4.14 -10.39
C ASP A 20 11.56 -3.82 -8.90
N VAL A 21 10.60 -4.53 -8.29
CA VAL A 21 10.24 -4.39 -6.87
C VAL A 21 10.72 -5.63 -6.12
N PRO A 22 11.42 -5.51 -4.97
CA PRO A 22 11.82 -6.64 -4.15
C PRO A 22 10.62 -7.38 -3.55
N ASN A 23 10.75 -8.70 -3.38
CA ASN A 23 9.86 -9.44 -2.49
C ASN A 23 10.21 -9.11 -1.03
N PHE A 24 9.54 -8.09 -0.47
CA PHE A 24 9.82 -7.56 0.87
C PHE A 24 9.61 -8.56 2.01
N ILE A 25 8.68 -9.50 1.86
CA ILE A 25 8.38 -10.51 2.90
C ILE A 25 9.53 -11.52 3.03
N ALA A 26 10.30 -11.72 1.94
CA ALA A 26 11.44 -12.62 1.93
C ALA A 26 12.74 -11.96 2.45
N GLN A 27 12.73 -10.67 2.77
CA GLN A 27 13.93 -9.95 3.20
C GLN A 27 14.24 -10.17 4.69
N PRO A 28 15.50 -10.45 5.05
CA PRO A 28 15.89 -10.79 6.43
C PRO A 28 15.72 -9.63 7.44
N GLU A 29 15.80 -8.39 6.99
CA GLU A 29 15.62 -7.17 7.81
C GLU A 29 14.16 -6.85 8.12
N GLY A 30 13.22 -7.60 7.54
CA GLY A 30 11.78 -7.40 7.67
C GLY A 30 11.19 -6.47 6.61
N TYR A 31 9.92 -6.70 6.30
CA TYR A 31 9.27 -6.07 5.14
C TYR A 31 9.27 -4.54 5.19
N TRP A 32 9.02 -3.95 6.36
CA TRP A 32 8.88 -2.50 6.47
C TRP A 32 10.20 -1.77 6.25
N GLN A 33 11.29 -2.27 6.86
CA GLN A 33 12.61 -1.73 6.63
C GLN A 33 13.01 -1.84 5.16
N SER A 34 12.72 -2.98 4.55
CA SER A 34 12.98 -3.22 3.12
C SER A 34 12.21 -2.26 2.20
N MET A 35 10.95 -1.96 2.53
CA MET A 35 10.16 -0.97 1.82
C MET A 35 10.75 0.45 1.92
N LEU A 36 11.23 0.85 3.11
CA LEU A 36 11.88 2.14 3.31
C LEU A 36 13.19 2.25 2.52
N VAL A 37 14.01 1.20 2.53
CA VAL A 37 15.25 1.14 1.74
C VAL A 37 14.94 1.27 0.24
N HIS A 38 13.94 0.54 -0.26
CA HIS A 38 13.51 0.68 -1.65
C HIS A 38 12.98 2.10 -1.95
N ALA A 39 12.13 2.67 -1.10
CA ALA A 39 11.64 4.03 -1.32
C ALA A 39 12.81 5.03 -1.43
N ALA A 40 13.83 4.87 -0.58
CA ALA A 40 15.01 5.71 -0.60
C ALA A 40 15.82 5.58 -1.92
N THR A 41 15.89 4.41 -2.55
CA THR A 41 16.56 4.27 -3.87
C THR A 41 15.85 5.04 -4.98
N LEU A 42 14.57 5.36 -4.79
CA LEU A 42 13.75 6.18 -5.70
C LEU A 42 13.74 7.67 -5.32
N GLY A 43 14.46 8.07 -4.26
CA GLY A 43 14.39 9.43 -3.71
C GLY A 43 13.03 9.74 -3.05
N LEU A 44 12.30 8.71 -2.64
CA LEU A 44 11.00 8.81 -1.96
C LEU A 44 11.14 8.43 -0.48
N GLY A 45 10.15 8.85 0.29
CA GLY A 45 9.88 8.33 1.63
C GLY A 45 8.63 7.46 1.64
N MET A 46 8.32 6.91 2.81
CA MET A 46 7.02 6.31 3.06
C MET A 46 6.47 6.73 4.42
N VAL A 47 5.15 6.84 4.50
CA VAL A 47 4.41 7.00 5.74
C VAL A 47 3.50 5.79 5.93
N LYS A 48 3.45 5.28 7.16
CA LYS A 48 2.53 4.21 7.56
C LYS A 48 1.62 4.71 8.66
N VAL A 49 0.32 4.52 8.48
CA VAL A 49 -0.72 5.04 9.36
C VAL A 49 -1.65 3.93 9.81
N GLN A 50 -2.02 3.94 11.09
CA GLN A 50 -3.13 3.12 11.57
C GLN A 50 -4.45 3.77 11.16
N LEU A 51 -5.43 2.94 10.81
CA LEU A 51 -6.76 3.39 10.45
C LEU A 51 -7.68 3.32 11.66
N ALA A 52 -8.61 4.27 11.76
CA ALA A 52 -9.73 4.20 12.68
C ALA A 52 -10.97 3.81 11.88
N ASP A 53 -11.56 2.65 12.20
CA ASP A 53 -12.73 2.10 11.49
C ASP A 53 -12.57 2.07 9.97
N GLY A 54 -11.37 1.74 9.49
CA GLY A 54 -11.04 1.67 8.05
C GLY A 54 -10.79 3.01 7.37
N ARG A 55 -10.71 4.11 8.13
CA ARG A 55 -10.51 5.47 7.62
C ARG A 55 -9.20 6.07 8.07
N LEU A 56 -8.66 6.98 7.27
CA LEU A 56 -7.56 7.85 7.66
C LEU A 56 -8.02 8.79 8.78
N GLN A 57 -7.16 8.99 9.77
CA GLN A 57 -7.44 9.86 10.92
C GLN A 57 -7.22 11.36 10.61
N PHE A 58 -6.71 11.66 9.41
CA PHE A 58 -6.46 13.01 8.93
C PHE A 58 -6.71 13.10 7.42
N PRO A 59 -7.15 14.26 6.91
CA PRO A 59 -7.33 14.46 5.47
C PRO A 59 -6.02 14.25 4.72
N SER A 60 -6.09 13.51 3.63
CA SER A 60 -5.02 13.26 2.67
C SER A 60 -5.48 13.64 1.27
N GLN A 61 -4.54 13.83 0.35
CA GLN A 61 -4.84 14.27 -1.01
C GLN A 61 -5.67 13.21 -1.76
N PRO A 62 -6.89 13.55 -2.27
CA PRO A 62 -7.68 12.64 -3.10
C PRO A 62 -6.89 12.14 -4.31
N GLY A 63 -7.12 10.89 -4.70
CA GLY A 63 -6.38 10.24 -5.80
C GLY A 63 -5.03 9.64 -5.39
N THR A 64 -4.56 9.86 -4.16
CA THR A 64 -3.32 9.24 -3.68
C THR A 64 -3.50 7.73 -3.56
N LEU A 65 -2.62 6.97 -4.22
CA LEU A 65 -2.58 5.51 -4.08
C LEU A 65 -1.83 5.09 -2.80
N CYS A 66 -2.31 4.04 -2.17
CA CYS A 66 -1.70 3.48 -0.97
C CYS A 66 -1.80 1.96 -0.94
N VAL A 67 -0.86 1.33 -0.23
CA VAL A 67 -1.02 -0.06 0.24
C VAL A 67 -2.03 -0.03 1.38
N LEU A 68 -3.09 -0.82 1.28
CA LEU A 68 -4.08 -1.02 2.34
C LEU A 68 -3.99 -2.46 2.85
N ARG A 69 -3.85 -2.63 4.17
CA ARG A 69 -3.82 -3.94 4.81
C ARG A 69 -5.06 -4.16 5.65
N GLY A 70 -5.60 -5.38 5.58
CA GLY A 70 -6.63 -5.86 6.51
C GLY A 70 -6.64 -7.37 6.60
N THR A 71 -7.74 -7.92 7.08
CA THR A 71 -7.94 -9.37 7.16
C THR A 71 -8.26 -9.95 5.78
N SER A 72 -7.63 -11.07 5.44
CA SER A 72 -7.94 -11.83 4.22
C SER A 72 -9.31 -12.49 4.33
N PRO A 73 -10.18 -12.43 3.30
CA PRO A 73 -11.39 -13.24 3.29
C PRO A 73 -11.12 -14.71 2.95
N ARG A 74 -9.85 -15.12 2.80
CA ARG A 74 -9.40 -16.48 2.47
C ARG A 74 -8.82 -17.22 3.69
N GLY A 75 -8.94 -16.65 4.89
CA GLY A 75 -8.49 -17.27 6.12
C GLY A 75 -7.94 -16.26 7.14
N PRO A 76 -7.47 -16.73 8.31
CA PRO A 76 -7.08 -15.88 9.43
C PRO A 76 -5.66 -15.32 9.25
N HIS A 77 -5.38 -14.73 8.10
CA HIS A 77 -4.10 -14.09 7.78
C HIS A 77 -4.32 -12.68 7.22
N GLY A 78 -3.29 -11.84 7.33
CA GLY A 78 -3.32 -10.50 6.74
C GLY A 78 -3.26 -10.56 5.22
N HIS A 79 -3.95 -9.63 4.56
CA HIS A 79 -3.88 -9.41 3.12
C HIS A 79 -3.63 -7.93 2.82
N VAL A 80 -2.99 -7.66 1.70
CA VAL A 80 -2.71 -6.30 1.23
C VAL A 80 -3.27 -6.10 -0.17
N VAL A 81 -3.84 -4.92 -0.39
CA VAL A 81 -4.42 -4.47 -1.65
C VAL A 81 -3.95 -3.05 -1.93
N VAL A 82 -4.19 -2.56 -3.14
CA VAL A 82 -4.03 -1.14 -3.47
C VAL A 82 -5.38 -0.46 -3.24
N ALA A 83 -5.35 0.68 -2.57
CA ALA A 83 -6.48 1.57 -2.42
C ALA A 83 -6.12 2.99 -2.88
N VAL A 84 -7.15 3.80 -3.11
CA VAL A 84 -7.03 5.22 -3.43
C VAL A 84 -7.74 6.06 -2.37
N VAL A 85 -7.16 7.19 -2.00
CA VAL A 85 -7.83 8.19 -1.15
C VAL A 85 -9.01 8.78 -1.94
N ALA A 86 -10.22 8.63 -1.39
CA ALA A 86 -11.43 9.14 -2.01
C ALA A 86 -11.54 10.67 -1.92
N ASN A 87 -12.58 11.24 -2.53
CA ASN A 87 -12.81 12.69 -2.59
C ASN A 87 -13.01 13.35 -1.22
N ASP A 88 -13.42 12.60 -0.19
CA ASP A 88 -13.55 13.09 1.18
C ASP A 88 -12.20 13.16 1.93
N GLY A 89 -11.10 12.79 1.27
CA GLY A 89 -9.74 12.83 1.80
C GLY A 89 -9.45 11.81 2.90
N THR A 90 -10.40 10.97 3.30
CA THR A 90 -10.25 10.08 4.47
C THR A 90 -10.70 8.64 4.24
N THR A 91 -11.63 8.42 3.30
CA THR A 91 -12.00 7.07 2.86
C THR A 91 -10.91 6.49 1.96
N LEU A 92 -10.58 5.22 2.16
CA LEU A 92 -9.72 4.46 1.28
C LEU A 92 -10.58 3.48 0.46
N SER A 93 -10.65 3.70 -0.85
CA SER A 93 -11.39 2.85 -1.77
C SER A 93 -10.45 1.82 -2.40
N PRO A 94 -10.61 0.51 -2.17
CA PRO A 94 -9.81 -0.50 -2.82
C PRO A 94 -9.96 -0.45 -4.35
N VAL A 95 -8.85 -0.54 -5.08
CA VAL A 95 -8.82 -0.42 -6.56
C VAL A 95 -8.09 -1.56 -7.25
N HIS A 96 -7.17 -2.24 -6.57
CA HIS A 96 -6.50 -3.41 -7.14
C HIS A 96 -6.16 -4.43 -6.04
N ASP A 97 -6.55 -5.68 -6.27
CA ASP A 97 -6.20 -6.81 -5.42
C ASP A 97 -5.20 -7.70 -6.19
N PRO A 98 -3.96 -7.88 -5.69
CA PRO A 98 -2.96 -8.72 -6.36
C PRO A 98 -3.27 -10.23 -6.26
N HIS A 99 -4.24 -10.64 -5.43
CA HIS A 99 -4.65 -12.03 -5.36
C HIS A 99 -5.43 -12.42 -6.63
N PRO A 100 -5.15 -13.56 -7.29
CA PRO A 100 -5.82 -13.97 -8.53
C PRO A 100 -7.35 -14.07 -8.42
N ASP A 101 -7.84 -14.52 -7.27
CA ASP A 101 -9.29 -14.64 -7.01
C ASP A 101 -9.97 -13.28 -6.72
N GLY A 102 -9.20 -12.21 -6.55
CA GLY A 102 -9.69 -10.90 -6.11
C GLY A 102 -10.42 -10.95 -4.76
N GLY A 103 -11.36 -10.05 -4.55
CA GLY A 103 -12.25 -10.04 -3.38
C GLY A 103 -11.77 -9.20 -2.18
N PHE A 104 -10.64 -8.51 -2.32
CA PHE A 104 -10.12 -7.50 -1.40
C PHE A 104 -9.98 -7.99 0.06
N LEU A 105 -10.43 -7.18 1.01
CA LEU A 105 -10.29 -7.39 2.44
C LEU A 105 -11.63 -7.80 3.06
N SER A 106 -11.55 -8.62 4.10
CA SER A 106 -12.68 -8.96 4.95
C SER A 106 -12.84 -7.87 5.99
N GLY A 107 -13.77 -6.94 5.74
CA GLY A 107 -14.08 -5.83 6.64
C GLY A 107 -13.17 -4.61 6.45
N ALA A 108 -13.05 -3.81 7.50
CA ALA A 108 -12.29 -2.56 7.49
C ALA A 108 -10.78 -2.80 7.36
N GLY A 109 -10.10 -1.88 6.68
CA GLY A 109 -8.64 -1.84 6.69
C GLY A 109 -8.11 -1.49 8.08
N GLU A 110 -6.93 -2.00 8.41
CA GLU A 110 -6.28 -1.77 9.69
C GLU A 110 -5.18 -0.71 9.60
N TRP A 111 -4.38 -0.75 8.54
CA TRP A 111 -3.34 0.25 8.30
C TRP A 111 -3.19 0.52 6.81
N ALA A 112 -2.70 1.72 6.48
CA ALA A 112 -2.31 2.10 5.13
C ALA A 112 -0.86 2.59 5.08
N ALA A 113 -0.20 2.41 3.94
CA ALA A 113 1.13 2.95 3.69
C ALA A 113 1.16 3.68 2.33
N MET A 114 1.75 4.88 2.32
CA MET A 114 1.80 5.77 1.16
C MET A 114 3.25 6.16 0.89
N TYR A 115 3.61 6.28 -0.38
CA TYR A 115 4.85 6.92 -0.78
C TYR A 115 4.75 8.43 -0.63
N THR A 116 5.84 9.07 -0.21
CA THR A 116 5.94 10.51 -0.08
C THR A 116 7.11 11.03 -0.90
N CYS A 117 6.95 12.20 -1.52
CA CYS A 117 8.06 12.89 -2.18
C CYS A 117 8.52 14.04 -1.30
N PRO A 118 9.83 14.22 -1.05
CA PRO A 118 10.35 15.36 -0.30
C PRO A 118 10.15 16.69 -1.04
N ARG A 119 9.94 16.64 -2.36
CA ARG A 119 9.59 17.81 -3.16
C ARG A 119 8.08 17.78 -3.43
N PRO A 120 7.33 18.84 -3.10
CA PRO A 120 5.94 18.94 -3.50
C PRO A 120 5.85 18.87 -5.04
N ALA A 121 4.79 18.25 -5.55
CA ALA A 121 4.51 18.28 -6.98
C ALA A 121 4.44 19.75 -7.42
N SER A 122 5.13 20.12 -8.49
CA SER A 122 4.96 21.46 -9.05
C SER A 122 3.52 21.58 -9.49
N THR A 123 2.80 22.58 -8.98
CA THR A 123 1.51 22.97 -9.53
C THR A 123 1.75 23.40 -10.98
N ALA A 124 1.31 22.58 -11.93
CA ALA A 124 1.18 22.98 -13.32
C ALA A 124 0.01 23.95 -13.48
#